data_AF-A0A1A9WR47-F1
#
_entry.id   AF-A0A1A9WR47-F1
#
_cell.length_a   1.000
_cell.length_b   1.000
_cell.length_c   1.000
_cell.angle_alpha   90.00
_cell.angle_beta   90.00
_cell.angle_gamma   90.00
#
_symmetry.space_group_name_H-M   'P 1'
#
loop_
_entity.id
_entity.type
_entity.pdbx_description
1 polymer ?
#
loop_
_entity_poly.entity_id
_entity_poly.type
_entity_poly.pdbx_seq_one_letter_code
_entity_poly.pdbx_strand_id
1 'polypeptide(L)'
;MKLPLISSAITLKEIDQILDLVLSADLLLVTNSSSLMLTVENRETKRTFHVHYIPADLLLSVQDENIYYGLGRQALNKCHHFTRDLHVDVQKGLVLDDPKKSPIRVKRADLRILSISFLGVEIEREVYRVKHALSIVNFEINIEHRMASAERAIPKWIKVELFQQVFEEIISGYRQTKEFEVKEALPPGENYATIMLRIKAGIELMDGSIKSCNFMLKTAHSSEMLREMMDRFDMFDTETDMYRFIIPELEQMYTQVGVNVKFSCKFYKLPDIDESYVLLEDLKCRGFKNANRLEGLDINHTKHVLKKLAQWHAASATRVTTKGPYDEKYMKSYFKPEGFEAMKSMFANVTKYFISCVSSYNGYEEYYEDLCKIEKLLMDELYKLNEIDENDFNALNHGDAWCNNIMFQTDDNDDVLETYLVDYQLPKYGTVAQDLYYFLLSSTKYEIKLKHFDYLISYYHENLVKHLRLLNYPNKLPTLKGIHMQLLKHGVWGLTSTCGILAAVLLDPTEKANLDNFMSANDVAVDFKMQMFSNPRYRKHAEALLPWLYYRGALEISSK
;
A
#
# COMPACT_ATOMS: atom_id res chain seq x y z
N MET A 1 -10.53 -14.35 22.27
CA MET A 1 -9.06 -14.36 22.47
C MET A 1 -8.56 -13.00 22.01
N LYS A 2 -8.25 -12.07 22.95
CA LYS A 2 -7.89 -10.69 22.60
C LYS A 2 -6.37 -10.62 22.37
N LEU A 3 -5.98 -10.35 21.12
CA LEU A 3 -4.62 -9.97 20.72
C LEU A 3 -4.35 -8.49 21.07
N PRO A 4 -3.08 -8.10 21.26
CA PRO A 4 -2.70 -6.83 21.87
C PRO A 4 -2.61 -5.67 20.86
N LEU A 5 -3.00 -4.48 21.32
CA LEU A 5 -2.66 -3.19 20.72
C LEU A 5 -1.18 -2.91 21.00
N ILE A 6 -0.35 -2.85 19.96
CA ILE A 6 1.00 -2.28 20.05
C ILE A 6 0.93 -0.87 19.48
N SER A 7 0.65 0.11 20.33
CA SER A 7 1.12 1.47 20.13
C SER A 7 2.56 1.54 20.63
N SER A 8 3.40 2.36 19.99
CA SER A 8 4.81 2.54 20.34
C SER A 8 4.98 3.00 21.79
N ALA A 9 5.10 2.05 22.70
CA ALA A 9 5.34 2.30 24.11
C ALA A 9 6.70 1.74 24.52
N ILE A 10 7.56 2.57 25.10
CA ILE A 10 8.78 2.09 25.75
C ILE A 10 8.37 1.62 27.14
N THR A 11 8.40 0.31 27.37
CA THR A 11 8.06 -0.29 28.66
C THR A 11 9.31 -0.85 29.33
N LEU A 12 9.66 -0.30 30.49
CA LEU A 12 10.59 -0.91 31.43
C LEU A 12 9.81 -1.96 32.24
N LYS A 13 10.10 -3.24 32.00
CA LYS A 13 9.52 -4.39 32.72
C LYS A 13 10.43 -4.81 33.88
N GLU A 14 9.91 -5.66 34.77
CA GLU A 14 10.69 -6.36 35.81
C GLU A 14 11.28 -5.45 36.90
N ILE A 15 10.62 -4.33 37.20
CA ILE A 15 11.06 -3.39 38.25
C ILE A 15 10.93 -4.01 39.67
N ASP A 16 9.91 -4.86 39.90
CA ASP A 16 9.57 -5.57 41.16
C ASP A 16 9.88 -4.79 42.46
N GLN A 17 9.67 -3.48 42.46
CA GLN A 17 10.04 -2.59 43.55
C GLN A 17 8.92 -2.51 44.59
N ILE A 18 9.28 -2.76 45.85
CA ILE A 18 8.35 -2.84 47.00
C ILE A 18 8.66 -1.75 48.04
N LEU A 19 9.87 -1.17 48.00
CA LEU A 19 10.33 -0.12 48.89
C LEU A 19 10.34 1.21 48.13
N ASP A 20 9.75 2.25 48.71
CA ASP A 20 9.66 3.60 48.14
C ASP A 20 8.87 3.74 46.83
N LEU A 21 7.54 3.78 46.96
CA LEU A 21 6.58 4.04 45.87
C LEU A 21 6.49 5.53 45.51
N VAL A 22 7.63 6.21 45.41
CA VAL A 22 7.72 7.61 44.98
C VAL A 22 8.32 7.65 43.58
N LEU A 23 7.55 8.18 42.63
CA LEU A 23 7.98 8.47 41.27
C LEU A 23 8.50 9.91 41.22
N SER A 24 9.72 10.11 40.75
CA SER A 24 10.24 11.43 40.39
C SER A 24 10.79 11.35 38.97
N ALA A 25 10.27 12.19 38.07
CA ALA A 25 10.59 12.12 36.65
C ALA A 25 10.56 13.51 36.01
N ASP A 26 11.47 13.71 35.04
CA ASP A 26 11.43 14.80 34.07
C ASP A 26 10.75 14.26 32.80
N LEU A 27 9.65 14.89 32.39
CA LEU A 27 8.79 14.40 31.31
C LEU A 27 8.47 15.51 30.31
N LEU A 28 8.64 15.21 29.02
CA LEU A 28 8.17 16.03 27.90
C LEU A 28 7.02 15.29 27.21
N LEU A 29 5.81 15.85 27.25
CA LEU A 29 4.63 15.31 26.57
C LEU A 29 4.37 16.14 25.32
N VAL A 30 4.43 15.52 24.13
CA VAL A 30 4.40 16.25 22.84
C VAL A 30 3.00 16.28 22.23
N THR A 31 2.15 15.29 22.55
CA THR A 31 0.81 15.14 21.96
C THR A 31 -0.25 14.91 23.04
N ASN A 32 -1.52 15.15 22.70
CA ASN A 32 -2.65 14.84 23.59
C ASN A 32 -2.78 13.33 23.90
N SER A 33 -2.20 12.49 23.04
CA SER A 33 -2.11 11.03 23.21
C SER A 33 -0.88 10.59 24.02
N SER A 34 0.00 11.51 24.40
CA SER A 34 1.19 11.16 25.18
C SER A 34 0.81 10.83 26.63
N SER A 35 1.39 9.77 27.20
CA SER A 35 1.15 9.39 28.60
C SER A 35 2.35 8.69 29.24
N LEU A 36 2.49 8.88 30.55
CA LEU A 36 3.29 7.99 31.39
C LEU A 36 2.34 7.04 32.12
N MET A 37 2.48 5.74 31.88
CA MET A 37 1.68 4.70 32.52
C MET A 37 2.55 3.85 33.45
N LEU A 38 2.12 3.67 34.69
CA LEU A 38 2.69 2.71 35.61
C LEU A 38 1.71 1.59 35.87
N THR A 39 2.20 0.36 35.81
CA THR A 39 1.43 -0.82 36.18
C THR A 39 1.81 -1.20 37.60
N VAL A 40 0.85 -1.10 38.52
CA VAL A 40 1.03 -1.34 39.95
C VAL A 40 0.15 -2.52 40.37
N GLU A 41 0.73 -3.54 40.98
CA GLU A 41 0.00 -4.72 41.45
C GLU A 41 -0.14 -4.69 42.97
N ASN A 42 -1.33 -4.99 43.47
CA ASN A 42 -1.52 -5.40 44.86
C ASN A 42 -1.14 -6.88 45.01
N ARG A 43 -0.11 -7.14 45.82
CA ARG A 43 0.50 -8.44 46.00
C ARG A 43 -0.40 -9.44 46.72
N GLU A 44 -1.29 -8.96 47.61
CA GLU A 44 -2.24 -9.80 48.35
C GLU A 44 -3.41 -10.23 47.47
N THR A 45 -4.01 -9.30 46.74
CA THR A 45 -5.21 -9.57 45.93
C THR A 45 -4.92 -9.97 44.49
N LYS A 46 -3.68 -9.76 44.02
CA LYS A 46 -3.25 -9.88 42.61
C LYS A 46 -3.97 -8.93 41.65
N ARG A 47 -4.73 -7.95 42.17
CA ARG A 47 -5.36 -6.92 41.36
C ARG A 47 -4.31 -5.92 40.86
N THR A 48 -4.40 -5.58 39.58
CA THR A 48 -3.45 -4.68 38.91
C THR A 48 -4.15 -3.39 38.54
N PHE A 49 -3.49 -2.26 38.83
CA PHE A 49 -3.93 -0.91 38.51
C PHE A 49 -2.98 -0.27 37.50
N HIS A 50 -3.53 0.51 36.58
CA HIS A 50 -2.77 1.29 35.60
C HIS A 50 -2.90 2.77 35.95
N VAL A 51 -1.83 3.37 36.44
CA VAL A 51 -1.78 4.79 36.80
C VAL A 51 -1.23 5.58 35.62
N HIS A 52 -2.06 6.42 35.01
CA HIS A 52 -1.75 7.22 33.84
C HIS A 52 -1.56 8.69 34.21
N TYR A 53 -0.45 9.31 33.78
CA TYR A 53 -0.26 10.75 33.81
C TYR A 53 -0.36 11.30 32.39
N ILE A 54 -1.35 12.16 32.15
CA ILE A 54 -1.75 12.63 30.81
C ILE A 54 -1.80 14.16 30.72
N PRO A 55 -1.61 14.77 29.54
CA PRO A 55 -1.66 16.22 29.34
C PRO A 55 -3.11 16.72 29.19
N ALA A 56 -3.93 16.47 30.21
CA ALA A 56 -5.33 16.88 30.25
C ALA A 56 -5.62 17.79 31.45
N ASP A 57 -6.58 18.71 31.29
CA ASP A 57 -7.12 19.55 32.38
C ASP A 57 -8.12 18.73 33.21
N LEU A 58 -7.62 17.67 33.84
CA LEU A 58 -8.37 16.74 34.69
C LEU A 58 -7.61 16.56 36.01
N LEU A 59 -8.29 16.61 37.14
CA LEU A 59 -7.63 16.40 38.44
C LEU A 59 -7.33 14.91 38.68
N LEU A 60 -8.38 14.08 38.58
CA LEU A 60 -8.34 12.62 38.76
C LEU A 60 -9.60 12.02 38.12
N SER A 61 -9.47 10.92 37.39
CA SER A 61 -10.58 10.10 36.92
C SER A 61 -10.23 8.62 37.04
N VAL A 62 -11.23 7.76 37.24
CA VAL A 62 -11.06 6.31 37.30
C VAL A 62 -12.02 5.65 36.33
N GLN A 63 -11.52 4.70 35.55
CA GLN A 63 -12.30 3.83 34.67
C GLN A 63 -11.76 2.42 34.81
N ASP A 64 -12.54 1.55 35.45
CA ASP A 64 -12.15 0.19 35.80
C ASP A 64 -10.82 0.18 36.58
N GLU A 65 -9.78 -0.49 36.05
CA GLU A 65 -8.46 -0.56 36.65
C GLU A 65 -7.54 0.62 36.28
N ASN A 66 -8.03 1.60 35.51
CA ASN A 66 -7.23 2.73 35.04
C ASN A 66 -7.49 3.98 35.88
N ILE A 67 -6.43 4.56 36.43
CA ILE A 67 -6.45 5.77 37.26
C ILE A 67 -5.72 6.87 36.49
N TYR A 68 -6.45 7.90 36.07
CA TYR A 68 -5.92 8.99 35.25
C TYR A 68 -5.70 10.25 36.08
N TYR A 69 -4.48 10.78 36.05
CA TYR A 69 -4.10 12.08 36.59
C TYR A 69 -3.76 13.03 35.44
N GLY A 70 -4.45 14.16 35.37
CA GLY A 70 -4.09 15.20 34.42
C GLY A 70 -2.96 16.09 34.96
N LEU A 71 -1.98 16.35 34.12
CA LEU A 71 -0.88 17.29 34.38
C LEU A 71 -1.21 18.72 33.89
N GLY A 72 -2.40 18.91 33.31
CA GLY A 72 -2.83 20.15 32.65
C GLY A 72 -2.40 20.21 31.19
N ARG A 73 -3.20 20.86 30.34
CA ARG A 73 -2.87 21.05 28.91
C ARG A 73 -1.66 21.93 28.67
N GLN A 74 -1.31 22.77 29.65
CA GLN A 74 -0.08 23.56 29.63
C GLN A 74 1.19 22.70 29.72
N ALA A 75 1.05 21.40 30.04
CA ALA A 75 2.14 20.44 30.11
C ALA A 75 2.64 19.96 28.74
N LEU A 76 1.95 20.32 27.65
CA LEU A 76 2.38 19.98 26.30
C LEU A 76 3.59 20.80 25.86
N ASN A 77 4.52 20.16 25.15
CA ASN A 77 5.70 20.78 24.54
C ASN A 77 6.62 21.52 25.52
N LYS A 78 6.59 21.12 26.80
CA LYS A 78 7.47 21.60 27.86
C LYS A 78 7.96 20.45 28.72
N CYS A 79 9.23 20.46 29.09
CA CYS A 79 9.76 19.51 30.05
C CYS A 79 9.27 19.90 31.46
N HIS A 80 8.64 18.96 32.15
CA HIS A 80 8.12 19.13 33.49
C HIS A 80 8.76 18.13 34.44
N HIS A 81 9.35 18.65 35.51
CA HIS A 81 9.71 17.84 36.67
C HIS A 81 8.47 17.61 37.53
N PHE A 82 8.17 16.36 37.86
CA PHE A 82 7.11 16.07 38.81
C PHE A 82 7.46 14.88 39.71
N THR A 83 6.92 14.94 40.93
CA THR A 83 7.11 13.92 41.95
C THR A 83 5.75 13.47 42.47
N ARG A 84 5.51 12.15 42.49
CA ARG A 84 4.24 11.52 42.85
C ARG A 84 4.45 10.40 43.82
N ASP A 85 3.54 10.30 44.78
CA ASP A 85 3.48 9.16 45.69
C ASP A 85 2.45 8.18 45.15
N LEU A 86 2.93 7.07 44.56
CA LEU A 86 2.09 6.10 43.86
C LEU A 86 1.16 5.36 44.81
N HIS A 87 1.54 5.20 46.09
CA HIS A 87 0.64 4.64 47.10
C HIS A 87 -0.54 5.58 47.34
N VAL A 88 -0.28 6.88 47.47
CA VAL A 88 -1.33 7.90 47.61
C VAL A 88 -2.20 7.96 46.36
N ASP A 89 -1.61 7.87 45.19
CA ASP A 89 -2.33 7.98 43.92
C ASP A 89 -3.25 6.77 43.67
N VAL A 90 -2.76 5.55 43.91
CA VAL A 90 -3.60 4.35 43.88
C VAL A 90 -4.70 4.43 44.95
N GLN A 91 -4.37 4.85 46.17
CA GLN A 91 -5.35 4.98 47.25
C GLN A 91 -6.45 6.00 46.95
N LYS A 92 -6.12 7.13 46.29
CA LYS A 92 -7.10 8.14 45.86
C LYS A 92 -7.98 7.62 44.72
N GLY A 93 -7.41 6.91 43.75
CA GLY A 93 -8.19 6.27 42.69
C GLY A 93 -9.21 5.29 43.25
N LEU A 94 -8.80 4.43 44.17
CA LEU A 94 -9.69 3.46 44.83
C LEU A 94 -10.86 4.10 45.60
N VAL A 95 -10.63 5.26 46.22
CA VAL A 95 -11.69 6.01 46.92
C VAL A 95 -12.68 6.63 45.95
N LEU A 96 -12.23 7.03 44.75
CA LEU A 96 -13.08 7.65 43.73
C LEU A 96 -13.92 6.63 42.95
N ASP A 97 -13.42 5.41 42.77
CA ASP A 97 -14.07 4.32 42.01
C ASP A 97 -15.42 3.88 42.61
N ASP A 98 -15.53 3.83 43.94
CA ASP A 98 -16.78 3.46 44.63
C ASP A 98 -16.98 4.24 45.94
N PRO A 99 -17.53 5.47 45.89
CA PRO A 99 -17.66 6.34 47.05
C PRO A 99 -18.69 5.84 48.08
N LYS A 100 -19.45 4.77 47.79
CA LYS A 100 -20.47 4.19 48.68
C LYS A 100 -19.97 2.98 49.48
N LYS A 101 -18.82 2.40 49.13
CA LYS A 101 -18.17 1.33 49.91
C LYS A 101 -17.18 1.91 50.92
N SER A 102 -17.02 1.25 52.06
CA SER A 102 -15.99 1.58 53.04
C SER A 102 -14.62 1.66 52.33
N PRO A 103 -13.80 2.70 52.57
CA PRO A 103 -12.57 2.90 51.83
C PRO A 103 -11.65 1.69 52.04
N ILE A 104 -11.41 0.95 50.96
CA ILE A 104 -10.43 -0.15 50.96
C ILE A 104 -9.07 0.51 51.16
N ARG A 105 -8.50 0.36 52.35
CA ARG A 105 -7.19 0.90 52.69
C ARG A 105 -6.13 -0.09 52.25
N VAL A 106 -5.41 0.24 51.18
CA VAL A 106 -4.28 -0.56 50.72
C VAL A 106 -3.05 -0.14 51.50
N LYS A 107 -2.31 -1.09 52.10
CA LYS A 107 -1.05 -0.73 52.77
C LYS A 107 0.02 -0.55 51.71
N ARG A 108 0.95 0.37 51.95
CA ARG A 108 2.09 0.62 51.06
C ARG A 108 2.88 -0.65 50.74
N ALA A 109 3.10 -1.51 51.74
CA ALA A 109 3.85 -2.75 51.61
C ALA A 109 3.18 -3.80 50.70
N ASP A 110 1.88 -3.62 50.42
CA ASP A 110 1.09 -4.55 49.61
C ASP A 110 1.18 -4.21 48.12
N LEU A 111 1.73 -3.04 47.76
CA LEU A 111 1.86 -2.61 46.38
C LEU A 111 3.26 -2.88 45.83
N ARG A 112 3.33 -3.26 44.55
CA ARG A 112 4.59 -3.34 43.78
C ARG A 112 4.43 -2.78 42.38
N ILE A 113 5.50 -2.19 41.85
CA ILE A 113 5.52 -1.69 40.47
C ILE A 113 5.99 -2.81 39.55
N LEU A 114 5.15 -3.19 38.57
CA LEU A 114 5.49 -4.21 37.59
C LEU A 114 6.19 -3.62 36.36
N SER A 115 5.77 -2.44 35.93
CA SER A 115 6.34 -1.78 34.75
C SER A 115 6.08 -0.28 34.73
N ILE A 116 6.95 0.45 34.05
CA ILE A 116 6.74 1.85 33.66
C ILE A 116 6.74 1.90 32.13
N SER A 117 5.72 2.50 31.53
CA SER A 117 5.53 2.63 30.08
C SER A 117 5.35 4.08 29.67
N PHE A 118 6.04 4.49 28.61
CA PHE A 118 5.88 5.82 28.01
C PHE A 118 5.21 5.69 26.65
N LEU A 119 4.13 6.44 26.43
CA LEU A 119 3.41 6.51 25.16
C LEU A 119 3.59 7.92 24.58
N GLY A 120 4.09 8.05 23.36
CA GLY A 120 4.30 9.35 22.70
C GLY A 120 5.36 9.30 21.60
N VAL A 121 5.18 10.12 20.56
CA VAL A 121 6.11 10.27 19.42
C VAL A 121 7.17 11.31 19.81
N GLU A 122 8.45 11.00 19.54
CA GLU A 122 9.68 11.78 19.78
C GLU A 122 10.25 11.82 21.22
N ILE A 123 11.53 11.43 21.36
CA ILE A 123 12.36 11.58 22.57
C ILE A 123 13.63 12.34 22.16
N GLU A 124 13.71 13.62 22.50
CA GLU A 124 14.95 14.40 22.35
C GLU A 124 15.97 14.03 23.43
N ARG A 125 17.23 13.85 23.00
CA ARG A 125 18.40 13.67 23.85
C ARG A 125 18.54 14.90 24.76
N GLU A 126 18.33 14.75 26.07
CA GLU A 126 19.27 15.16 27.12
C GLU A 126 18.71 14.89 28.54
N VAL A 127 19.40 14.00 29.27
CA VAL A 127 19.48 13.89 30.74
C VAL A 127 18.19 13.51 31.51
N TYR A 128 17.95 12.20 31.69
CA TYR A 128 17.14 11.70 32.81
C TYR A 128 17.99 11.67 34.09
N ARG A 129 17.66 12.49 35.10
CA ARG A 129 18.25 12.41 36.45
C ARG A 129 17.21 11.94 37.46
N VAL A 130 17.12 10.63 37.67
CA VAL A 130 16.44 10.07 38.86
C VAL A 130 17.41 10.17 40.04
N LYS A 131 17.21 11.14 40.93
CA LYS A 131 18.06 11.36 42.11
C LYS A 131 17.48 10.69 43.36
N HIS A 132 18.22 9.66 43.85
CA HIS A 132 18.17 9.02 45.19
C HIS A 132 16.82 8.35 45.56
N ALA A 133 16.69 7.03 45.75
CA ALA A 133 17.60 6.04 46.30
C ALA A 133 17.41 4.64 45.67
N LEU A 134 18.41 4.19 44.91
CA LEU A 134 18.83 2.79 44.77
C LEU A 134 20.26 2.85 44.22
N SER A 135 21.20 2.28 44.97
CA SER A 135 22.63 2.28 44.66
C SER A 135 22.92 1.50 43.37
N ILE A 136 23.56 2.17 42.41
CA ILE A 136 24.16 1.64 41.18
C ILE A 136 23.15 0.97 40.23
N VAL A 137 22.41 1.77 39.45
CA VAL A 137 22.45 1.69 37.98
C VAL A 137 22.19 3.10 37.42
N ASN A 138 23.25 3.80 36.98
CA ASN A 138 23.09 4.83 35.97
C ASN A 138 22.67 4.10 34.68
N PHE A 139 21.38 4.02 34.39
CA PHE A 139 20.98 3.69 33.01
C PHE A 139 21.17 4.96 32.18
N GLU A 140 22.37 5.15 31.65
CA GLU A 140 22.51 5.79 30.35
C GLU A 140 21.80 4.85 29.36
N ILE A 141 20.54 5.15 29.04
CA ILE A 141 19.96 4.60 27.82
C ILE A 141 20.67 5.33 26.69
N ASN A 142 21.78 4.76 26.23
CA ASN A 142 22.35 5.09 24.93
C ASN A 142 21.38 4.59 23.85
N ILE A 143 20.30 5.34 23.63
CA ILE A 143 19.62 5.30 22.34
C ILE A 143 20.54 6.09 21.41
N GLU A 144 21.33 5.38 20.61
CA GLU A 144 21.86 5.97 19.39
C GLU A 144 20.66 6.39 18.54
N HIS A 145 20.25 7.64 18.72
CA HIS A 145 19.48 8.35 17.73
C HIS A 145 20.42 8.53 16.54
N ARG A 146 20.42 7.57 15.62
CA ARG A 146 20.59 7.94 14.22
C ARG A 146 19.41 8.85 13.91
N MET A 147 19.65 10.15 13.84
CA MET A 147 18.84 11.00 12.99
C MET A 147 19.07 10.52 11.57
N ALA A 148 18.33 9.49 11.18
CA ALA A 148 17.98 9.27 9.81
C ALA A 148 16.50 9.68 9.76
N SER A 149 16.15 10.71 8.98
CA SER A 149 15.01 10.50 8.06
C SER A 149 15.11 9.06 7.63
N ALA A 150 14.12 8.19 7.82
CA ALA A 150 14.29 6.76 7.56
C ALA A 150 14.79 6.53 6.12
N GLU A 151 16.10 6.57 5.91
CA GLU A 151 16.80 6.04 4.77
C GLU A 151 16.50 4.57 4.93
N ARG A 152 15.63 4.04 4.09
CA ARG A 152 15.33 2.62 4.14
C ARG A 152 16.66 1.97 3.81
N ALA A 153 17.27 1.34 4.82
CA ALA A 153 18.59 0.79 4.67
C ALA A 153 18.56 -0.22 3.51
N ILE A 154 19.38 0.06 2.48
CA ILE A 154 19.51 -0.82 1.31
C ILE A 154 19.79 -2.23 1.81
N PRO A 155 19.00 -3.25 1.39
CA PRO A 155 19.18 -4.61 1.86
C PRO A 155 20.63 -5.10 1.70
N LYS A 156 21.19 -5.65 2.78
CA LYS A 156 22.62 -6.05 2.84
C LYS A 156 22.99 -7.17 1.87
N TRP A 157 22.01 -7.90 1.34
CA TRP A 157 22.23 -8.94 0.35
C TRP A 157 22.62 -8.35 -1.02
N ILE A 158 22.26 -7.09 -1.29
CA ILE A 158 22.57 -6.43 -2.58
C ILE A 158 24.05 -6.07 -2.59
N LYS A 159 24.83 -6.85 -3.34
CA LYS A 159 26.27 -6.67 -3.50
C LYS A 159 26.66 -6.81 -4.97
N VAL A 160 27.75 -6.13 -5.37
CA VAL A 160 28.20 -6.05 -6.76
C VAL A 160 28.49 -7.43 -7.37
N GLU A 161 28.94 -8.39 -6.56
CA GLU A 161 29.30 -9.73 -7.02
C GLU A 161 28.11 -10.48 -7.62
N LEU A 162 26.88 -10.23 -7.12
CA LEU A 162 25.67 -10.85 -7.65
C LEU A 162 25.34 -10.37 -9.07
N PHE A 163 25.77 -9.17 -9.44
CA PHE A 163 25.46 -8.56 -10.73
C PHE A 163 26.53 -8.84 -11.79
N GLN A 164 27.67 -9.42 -11.41
CA GLN A 164 28.79 -9.65 -12.31
C GLN A 164 28.38 -10.47 -13.53
N GLN A 165 27.64 -11.56 -13.32
CA GLN A 165 27.15 -12.40 -14.42
C GLN A 165 26.24 -11.60 -15.37
N VAL A 166 25.33 -10.78 -14.82
CA VAL A 166 24.46 -9.92 -15.63
C VAL A 166 25.29 -8.94 -16.46
N PHE A 167 26.35 -8.37 -15.89
CA PHE A 167 27.24 -7.44 -16.62
C PHE A 167 28.00 -8.15 -17.74
N GLU A 168 28.53 -9.34 -17.49
CA GLU A 168 29.22 -10.17 -18.48
C GLU A 168 28.29 -10.56 -19.66
N GLU A 169 27.01 -10.86 -19.36
CA GLU A 169 26.02 -11.22 -20.38
C GLU A 169 25.61 -10.04 -21.26
N ILE A 170 25.48 -8.83 -20.71
CA ILE A 170 24.93 -7.68 -21.44
C ILE A 170 26.01 -6.72 -21.99
N ILE A 171 27.26 -6.85 -21.54
CA ILE A 171 28.38 -5.99 -21.95
C ILE A 171 29.51 -6.85 -22.52
N SER A 172 29.62 -6.85 -23.84
CA SER A 172 30.76 -7.44 -24.54
C SER A 172 32.07 -6.76 -24.11
N GLY A 173 33.06 -7.57 -23.76
CA GLY A 173 34.36 -7.07 -23.31
C GLY A 173 34.37 -6.58 -21.86
N TYR A 174 33.44 -7.02 -21.01
CA TYR A 174 33.50 -6.79 -19.55
C TYR A 174 34.89 -7.15 -18.99
N ARG A 175 35.52 -6.24 -18.25
CA ARG A 175 36.79 -6.48 -17.54
C ARG A 175 36.59 -6.47 -16.03
N GLN A 176 36.01 -5.41 -15.49
CA GLN A 176 35.67 -5.30 -14.07
C GLN A 176 34.65 -4.18 -13.81
N THR A 177 33.93 -4.28 -12.70
CA THR A 177 33.10 -3.19 -12.17
C THR A 177 33.96 -2.20 -11.38
N LYS A 178 33.93 -0.92 -11.76
CA LYS A 178 34.64 0.19 -11.07
C LYS A 178 33.76 0.92 -10.09
N GLU A 179 32.50 1.09 -10.44
CA GLU A 179 31.51 1.83 -9.65
C GLU A 179 30.26 0.97 -9.52
N PHE A 180 29.70 0.89 -8.32
CA PHE A 180 28.43 0.25 -8.04
C PHE A 180 27.71 1.07 -6.99
N GLU A 181 26.67 1.78 -7.42
CA GLU A 181 25.87 2.66 -6.58
C GLU A 181 24.43 2.16 -6.56
N VAL A 182 23.87 2.06 -5.36
CA VAL A 182 22.48 1.69 -5.14
C VAL A 182 21.82 2.84 -4.38
N LYS A 183 20.68 3.31 -4.90
CA LYS A 183 19.90 4.41 -4.30
C LYS A 183 18.42 4.07 -4.32
N GLU A 184 17.64 4.68 -3.46
CA GLU A 184 16.18 4.63 -3.59
C GLU A 184 15.75 5.29 -4.90
N ALA A 185 14.83 4.64 -5.63
CA ALA A 185 14.42 5.11 -6.95
C ALA A 185 13.23 6.08 -6.94
N LEU A 186 12.46 6.09 -5.83
CA LEU A 186 11.22 6.83 -5.70
C LEU A 186 11.24 7.69 -4.42
N PRO A 187 10.58 8.87 -4.43
CA PRO A 187 10.41 9.68 -3.23
C PRO A 187 9.66 8.95 -2.10
N PRO A 188 9.81 9.41 -0.84
CA PRO A 188 8.98 8.94 0.27
C PRO A 188 7.48 9.08 -0.03
N GLY A 189 6.70 8.03 0.25
CA GLY A 189 5.24 8.01 0.02
C GLY A 189 4.76 7.46 -1.34
N GLU A 190 5.68 7.09 -2.24
CA GLU A 190 5.32 6.45 -3.53
C GLU A 190 5.48 4.92 -3.54
N ASN A 191 5.95 4.33 -2.44
CA ASN A 191 6.20 2.89 -2.30
C ASN A 191 5.41 2.28 -1.14
N TYR A 192 4.27 1.67 -1.48
CA TYR A 192 3.31 1.12 -0.51
C TYR A 192 3.73 -0.23 0.09
N ALA A 193 4.22 -1.17 -0.72
CA ALA A 193 4.47 -2.56 -0.27
C ALA A 193 5.91 -3.08 -0.49
N THR A 194 6.70 -2.47 -1.38
CA THR A 194 8.05 -2.95 -1.76
C THR A 194 9.11 -1.85 -1.68
N ILE A 195 10.38 -2.24 -1.69
CA ILE A 195 11.52 -1.33 -1.84
C ILE A 195 11.88 -1.29 -3.33
N MET A 196 11.91 -0.09 -3.90
CA MET A 196 12.31 0.16 -5.30
C MET A 196 13.65 0.89 -5.32
N LEU A 197 14.68 0.23 -5.86
CA LEU A 197 16.06 0.73 -5.89
C LEU A 197 16.50 0.96 -7.32
N ARG A 198 17.29 2.02 -7.52
CA ARG A 198 18.00 2.28 -8.76
C ARG A 198 19.46 1.89 -8.55
N ILE A 199 19.96 1.03 -9.43
CA ILE A 199 21.35 0.57 -9.43
C ILE A 199 22.05 1.21 -10.61
N LYS A 200 23.17 1.90 -10.35
CA LYS A 200 24.07 2.43 -11.37
C LYS A 200 25.41 1.74 -11.23
N ALA A 201 25.88 1.13 -12.32
CA ALA A 201 27.20 0.53 -12.36
C ALA A 201 28.06 1.15 -13.48
N GLY A 202 29.34 1.34 -13.17
CA GLY A 202 30.38 1.77 -14.11
C GLY A 202 31.31 0.60 -14.39
N ILE A 203 31.31 0.13 -15.64
CA ILE A 203 31.99 -1.09 -16.07
C ILE A 203 33.19 -0.71 -16.92
N GLU A 204 34.40 -1.11 -16.50
CA GLU A 204 35.59 -1.02 -17.33
C GLU A 204 35.58 -2.18 -18.35
N LEU A 205 35.84 -1.86 -19.62
CA LEU A 205 35.96 -2.82 -20.69
C LEU A 205 37.43 -3.26 -20.88
N MET A 206 37.64 -4.32 -21.66
CA MET A 206 38.98 -4.84 -21.98
C MET A 206 39.87 -3.82 -22.71
N ASP A 207 39.26 -2.87 -23.44
CA ASP A 207 39.98 -1.76 -24.10
C ASP A 207 40.28 -0.57 -23.17
N GLY A 208 39.88 -0.66 -21.90
CA GLY A 208 40.06 0.39 -20.88
C GLY A 208 38.98 1.48 -20.89
N SER A 209 38.01 1.45 -21.81
CA SER A 209 36.88 2.37 -21.78
C SER A 209 35.90 2.04 -20.65
N ILE A 210 35.11 3.02 -20.21
CA ILE A 210 34.11 2.84 -19.15
C ILE A 210 32.70 2.98 -19.74
N LYS A 211 31.86 1.99 -19.48
CA LYS A 211 30.44 1.97 -19.88
C LYS A 211 29.55 1.98 -18.64
N SER A 212 28.53 2.84 -18.63
CA SER A 212 27.54 2.85 -17.56
C SER A 212 26.34 1.96 -17.89
N CYS A 213 25.87 1.19 -16.91
CA CYS A 213 24.61 0.45 -16.95
C CYS A 213 23.73 0.83 -15.75
N ASN A 214 22.41 0.84 -15.96
CA ASN A 214 21.43 1.25 -14.97
C ASN A 214 20.29 0.24 -14.91
N PHE A 215 19.86 -0.08 -13.69
CA PHE A 215 18.82 -1.05 -13.42
C PHE A 215 17.84 -0.54 -12.38
N MET A 216 16.64 -1.09 -12.42
CA MET A 216 15.62 -0.94 -11.40
C MET A 216 15.47 -2.28 -10.69
N LEU A 217 15.67 -2.29 -9.37
CA LEU A 217 15.53 -3.48 -8.53
C LEU A 217 14.36 -3.29 -7.57
N LYS A 218 13.32 -4.13 -7.74
CA LYS A 218 12.22 -4.28 -6.78
C LYS A 218 12.57 -5.42 -5.84
N THR A 219 12.43 -5.22 -4.53
CA THR A 219 12.67 -6.23 -3.49
C THR A 219 11.68 -6.08 -2.35
N ALA A 220 11.44 -7.18 -1.62
CA ALA A 220 10.53 -7.19 -0.49
C ALA A 220 10.95 -6.18 0.59
N HIS A 221 9.96 -5.59 1.29
CA HIS A 221 10.22 -4.70 2.41
C HIS A 221 10.85 -5.48 3.58
N SER A 222 11.60 -4.80 4.44
CA SER A 222 12.12 -5.39 5.69
C SER A 222 11.04 -5.68 6.74
N SER A 223 9.78 -5.28 6.50
CA SER A 223 8.67 -5.47 7.43
C SER A 223 8.12 -6.89 7.26
N GLU A 224 8.17 -7.69 8.33
CA GLU A 224 7.67 -9.06 8.33
C GLU A 224 6.20 -9.14 7.93
N MET A 225 5.36 -8.21 8.41
CA MET A 225 3.95 -8.11 8.04
C MET A 225 3.75 -7.91 6.53
N LEU A 226 4.55 -7.03 5.91
CA LEU A 226 4.47 -6.77 4.48
C LEU A 226 4.98 -7.95 3.66
N ARG A 227 6.06 -8.60 4.11
CA ARG A 227 6.58 -9.83 3.49
C ARG A 227 5.54 -10.93 3.51
N GLU A 228 4.98 -11.25 4.66
CA GLU A 228 3.92 -12.26 4.77
C GLU A 228 2.71 -11.93 3.90
N MET A 229 2.33 -10.65 3.80
CA MET A 229 1.25 -10.24 2.90
C MET A 229 1.64 -10.53 1.44
N MET A 230 2.82 -10.11 0.99
CA MET A 230 3.29 -10.34 -0.37
C MET A 230 3.39 -11.84 -0.71
N ASP A 231 3.90 -12.64 0.22
CA ASP A 231 4.04 -14.09 0.08
C ASP A 231 2.67 -14.78 0.04
N ARG A 232 1.69 -14.33 0.85
CA ARG A 232 0.32 -14.87 0.79
C ARG A 232 -0.31 -14.72 -0.60
N PHE A 233 0.02 -13.64 -1.31
CA PHE A 233 -0.49 -13.33 -2.65
C PHE A 233 0.43 -13.77 -3.79
N ASP A 234 1.54 -14.46 -3.50
CA ASP A 234 2.54 -14.89 -4.49
C ASP A 234 2.98 -13.74 -5.44
N MET A 235 2.99 -12.49 -4.96
CA MET A 235 3.08 -11.31 -5.85
C MET A 235 4.44 -11.20 -6.56
N PHE A 236 5.54 -11.47 -5.85
CA PHE A 236 6.89 -11.44 -6.44
C PHE A 236 7.12 -12.59 -7.43
N ASP A 237 6.65 -13.78 -7.10
CA ASP A 237 6.76 -14.95 -7.98
C ASP A 237 5.93 -14.76 -9.24
N THR A 238 4.72 -14.22 -9.09
CA THR A 238 3.84 -13.88 -10.19
C THR A 238 4.48 -12.86 -11.12
N GLU A 239 4.99 -11.75 -10.58
CA GLU A 239 5.65 -10.71 -11.36
C GLU A 239 6.92 -11.25 -12.06
N THR A 240 7.76 -12.00 -11.35
CA THR A 240 8.97 -12.61 -11.91
C THR A 240 8.66 -13.53 -13.08
N ASP A 241 7.66 -14.40 -12.95
CA ASP A 241 7.25 -15.32 -14.01
C ASP A 241 6.67 -14.60 -15.23
N MET A 242 5.97 -13.48 -15.02
CA MET A 242 5.50 -12.64 -16.12
C MET A 242 6.67 -12.15 -16.96
N TYR A 243 7.67 -11.56 -16.33
CA TYR A 243 8.86 -11.06 -17.03
C TYR A 243 9.70 -12.17 -17.65
N ARG A 244 9.82 -13.30 -16.97
CA ARG A 244 10.71 -14.39 -17.37
C ARG A 244 10.14 -15.26 -18.47
N PHE A 245 8.82 -15.49 -18.47
CA PHE A 245 8.19 -16.50 -19.33
C PHE A 245 7.05 -15.94 -20.16
N ILE A 246 6.06 -15.28 -19.55
CA ILE A 246 4.82 -14.91 -20.24
C ILE A 246 5.04 -13.75 -21.23
N ILE A 247 5.65 -12.65 -20.80
CA ILE A 247 5.90 -11.49 -21.66
C ILE A 247 6.74 -11.88 -22.89
N PRO A 248 7.90 -12.56 -22.74
CA PRO A 248 8.68 -13.02 -23.90
C PRO A 248 7.88 -13.93 -24.84
N GLU A 249 7.04 -14.82 -24.30
CA GLU A 249 6.17 -15.69 -25.11
C GLU A 249 5.18 -14.87 -25.96
N LEU A 250 4.49 -13.89 -25.36
CA LEU A 250 3.54 -13.05 -26.07
C LEU A 250 4.22 -12.15 -27.12
N GLU A 251 5.40 -11.61 -26.83
CA GLU A 251 6.20 -10.84 -27.81
C GLU A 251 6.71 -11.73 -28.96
N GLN A 252 7.06 -12.99 -28.67
CA GLN A 252 7.48 -13.96 -29.68
C GLN A 252 6.35 -14.28 -30.66
N MET A 253 5.10 -14.39 -30.19
CA MET A 253 3.94 -14.59 -31.06
C MET A 253 3.81 -13.50 -32.12
N TYR A 254 4.06 -12.23 -31.75
CA TYR A 254 4.08 -11.13 -32.71
C TYR A 254 5.28 -11.20 -33.67
N THR A 255 6.45 -11.54 -33.14
CA THR A 255 7.68 -11.67 -33.94
C THR A 255 7.51 -12.74 -35.03
N GLN A 256 6.86 -13.86 -34.72
CA GLN A 256 6.58 -14.96 -35.64
C GLN A 256 5.68 -14.55 -36.82
N VAL A 257 4.82 -13.56 -36.64
CA VAL A 257 3.96 -12.99 -37.70
C VAL A 257 4.55 -11.71 -38.30
N GLY A 258 5.83 -11.44 -38.07
CA GLY A 258 6.58 -10.33 -38.68
C GLY A 258 6.29 -8.96 -38.09
N VAL A 259 5.74 -8.86 -36.88
CA VAL A 259 5.47 -7.59 -36.19
C VAL A 259 6.30 -7.50 -34.93
N ASN A 260 7.04 -6.40 -34.75
CA ASN A 260 7.76 -6.15 -33.51
C ASN A 260 6.85 -5.44 -32.51
N VAL A 261 6.33 -6.19 -31.53
CA VAL A 261 5.59 -5.63 -30.38
C VAL A 261 6.40 -5.90 -29.13
N LYS A 262 6.62 -4.85 -28.33
CA LYS A 262 7.19 -4.91 -26.99
C LYS A 262 6.19 -4.46 -25.95
N PHE A 263 6.08 -5.21 -24.86
CA PHE A 263 5.14 -4.90 -23.77
C PHE A 263 5.83 -4.27 -22.57
N SER A 264 7.08 -4.66 -22.31
CA SER A 264 7.81 -4.22 -21.12
C SER A 264 9.30 -4.02 -21.38
N CYS A 265 10.00 -3.64 -20.32
CA CYS A 265 11.45 -3.58 -20.23
C CYS A 265 12.09 -4.98 -20.15
N LYS A 266 13.41 -5.03 -20.31
CA LYS A 266 14.17 -6.26 -20.12
C LYS A 266 14.23 -6.64 -18.64
N PHE A 267 14.11 -7.94 -18.38
CA PHE A 267 14.37 -8.56 -17.09
C PHE A 267 15.76 -9.21 -17.07
N TYR A 268 16.42 -9.16 -15.92
CA TYR A 268 17.74 -9.75 -15.70
C TYR A 268 17.68 -10.70 -14.51
N LYS A 269 18.21 -11.91 -14.69
CA LYS A 269 18.26 -12.90 -13.62
C LYS A 269 19.58 -12.77 -12.85
N LEU A 270 19.48 -12.63 -11.54
CA LEU A 270 20.60 -12.79 -10.61
C LEU A 270 20.78 -14.28 -10.25
N PRO A 271 22.03 -14.79 -10.23
CA PRO A 271 22.32 -16.15 -9.79
C PRO A 271 22.26 -16.29 -8.26
N ASP A 272 21.93 -17.50 -7.79
CA ASP A 272 22.13 -17.98 -6.41
C ASP A 272 21.61 -17.04 -5.30
N ILE A 273 20.34 -16.64 -5.42
CA ILE A 273 19.67 -15.78 -4.43
C ILE A 273 18.36 -16.41 -3.93
N ASP A 274 18.21 -16.46 -2.61
CA ASP A 274 17.03 -16.97 -1.90
C ASP A 274 16.00 -15.86 -1.56
N GLU A 275 16.30 -14.61 -1.93
CA GLU A 275 15.44 -13.44 -1.69
C GLU A 275 14.53 -13.15 -2.90
N SER A 276 13.31 -12.67 -2.64
CA SER A 276 12.36 -12.25 -3.67
C SER A 276 12.77 -10.92 -4.31
N TYR A 277 12.98 -10.92 -5.62
CA TYR A 277 13.41 -9.74 -6.37
C TYR A 277 12.84 -9.70 -7.79
N VAL A 278 12.80 -8.49 -8.37
CA VAL A 278 12.61 -8.27 -9.80
C VAL A 278 13.65 -7.26 -10.26
N LEU A 279 14.59 -7.67 -11.12
CA LEU A 279 15.64 -6.80 -11.66
C LEU A 279 15.34 -6.47 -13.12
N LEU A 280 15.15 -5.18 -13.39
CA LEU A 280 14.66 -4.67 -14.65
C LEU A 280 15.62 -3.63 -15.25
N GLU A 281 15.53 -3.45 -16.56
CA GLU A 281 16.16 -2.34 -17.28
C GLU A 281 15.59 -0.99 -16.78
N ASP A 282 16.49 -0.04 -16.52
CA ASP A 282 16.09 1.34 -16.24
C ASP A 282 15.65 2.06 -17.53
N LEU A 283 14.33 2.10 -17.74
CA LEU A 283 13.71 2.72 -18.91
C LEU A 283 13.96 4.23 -19.00
N LYS A 284 14.29 4.93 -17.89
CA LYS A 284 14.60 6.37 -17.94
C LYS A 284 15.83 6.64 -18.80
N CYS A 285 16.77 5.70 -18.86
CA CYS A 285 17.95 5.82 -19.73
C CYS A 285 17.62 5.76 -21.23
N ARG A 286 16.43 5.30 -21.60
CA ARG A 286 15.91 5.29 -22.97
C ARG A 286 14.92 6.44 -23.24
N GLY A 287 14.81 7.39 -22.32
CA GLY A 287 13.91 8.54 -22.45
C GLY A 287 12.45 8.23 -22.10
N PHE A 288 12.16 7.06 -21.51
CA PHE A 288 10.81 6.77 -21.04
C PHE A 288 10.49 7.58 -19.77
N LYS A 289 9.25 8.03 -19.67
CA LYS A 289 8.73 8.81 -18.54
C LYS A 289 7.31 8.34 -18.19
N ASN A 290 6.95 8.44 -16.91
CA ASN A 290 5.56 8.34 -16.48
C ASN A 290 4.83 9.66 -16.76
N ALA A 291 3.53 9.58 -16.99
CA ALA A 291 2.68 10.76 -17.05
C ALA A 291 2.36 11.28 -15.63
N ASN A 292 1.97 12.55 -15.53
CA ASN A 292 1.49 13.11 -14.27
C ASN A 292 0.11 12.55 -13.91
N ARG A 293 0.07 11.68 -12.90
CA ARG A 293 -1.16 11.03 -12.42
C ARG A 293 -2.26 11.98 -11.97
N LEU A 294 -1.88 13.17 -11.47
CA LEU A 294 -2.85 14.16 -10.98
C LEU A 294 -3.53 14.92 -12.12
N GLU A 295 -2.88 15.00 -13.29
CA GLU A 295 -3.45 15.61 -14.50
C GLU A 295 -4.22 14.58 -15.33
N GLY A 296 -3.76 13.34 -15.36
CA GLY A 296 -4.30 12.28 -16.21
C GLY A 296 -3.86 12.39 -17.67
N LEU A 297 -4.08 11.30 -18.40
CA LEU A 297 -3.66 11.16 -19.80
C LEU A 297 -4.59 11.93 -20.75
N ASP A 298 -3.98 12.57 -21.76
CA ASP A 298 -4.71 13.11 -22.90
C ASP A 298 -5.19 11.99 -23.86
N ILE A 299 -5.91 12.39 -24.91
CA ILE A 299 -6.50 11.46 -25.86
C ILE A 299 -5.44 10.66 -26.64
N ASN A 300 -4.28 11.25 -26.95
CA ASN A 300 -3.24 10.60 -27.73
C ASN A 300 -2.59 9.50 -26.89
N HIS A 301 -2.12 9.84 -25.70
CA HIS A 301 -1.56 8.90 -24.73
C HIS A 301 -2.56 7.77 -24.40
N THR A 302 -3.83 8.13 -24.18
CA THR A 302 -4.89 7.14 -23.89
C THR A 302 -5.03 6.12 -25.03
N LYS A 303 -5.00 6.56 -26.28
CA LYS A 303 -5.07 5.67 -27.45
C LYS A 303 -3.83 4.77 -27.55
N HIS A 304 -2.64 5.26 -27.21
CA HIS A 304 -1.45 4.42 -27.20
C HIS A 304 -1.52 3.31 -26.15
N VAL A 305 -2.03 3.61 -24.95
CA VAL A 305 -2.26 2.59 -23.90
C VAL A 305 -3.32 1.58 -24.35
N LEU A 306 -4.48 2.02 -24.84
CA LEU A 306 -5.53 1.11 -25.28
C LEU A 306 -5.09 0.21 -26.44
N LYS A 307 -4.25 0.73 -27.35
CA LYS A 307 -3.62 -0.09 -28.38
C LYS A 307 -2.68 -1.14 -27.77
N LYS A 308 -1.87 -0.78 -26.78
CA LYS A 308 -0.98 -1.70 -26.08
C LYS A 308 -1.75 -2.79 -25.31
N LEU A 309 -2.81 -2.43 -24.59
CA LEU A 309 -3.71 -3.37 -23.92
C LEU A 309 -4.43 -4.27 -24.92
N ALA A 310 -4.89 -3.74 -26.06
CA ALA A 310 -5.49 -4.54 -27.12
C ALA A 310 -4.51 -5.57 -27.72
N GLN A 311 -3.25 -5.17 -27.91
CA GLN A 311 -2.18 -6.07 -28.35
C GLN A 311 -1.91 -7.18 -27.34
N TRP A 312 -1.85 -6.81 -26.06
CA TRP A 312 -1.65 -7.70 -24.93
C TRP A 312 -2.79 -8.73 -24.84
N HIS A 313 -4.04 -8.25 -24.79
CA HIS A 313 -5.23 -9.09 -24.72
C HIS A 313 -5.40 -10.02 -25.92
N ALA A 314 -5.10 -9.54 -27.14
CA ALA A 314 -5.15 -10.38 -28.33
C ALA A 314 -4.15 -11.54 -28.26
N ALA A 315 -2.90 -11.25 -27.87
CA ALA A 315 -1.87 -12.28 -27.75
C ALA A 315 -2.18 -13.27 -26.63
N SER A 316 -2.55 -12.78 -25.46
CA SER A 316 -2.79 -13.63 -24.30
C SER A 316 -4.03 -14.52 -24.44
N ALA A 317 -5.09 -14.05 -25.10
CA ALA A 317 -6.25 -14.87 -25.45
C ALA A 317 -5.89 -15.94 -26.50
N THR A 318 -5.11 -15.57 -27.53
CA THR A 318 -4.67 -16.51 -28.57
C THR A 318 -3.76 -17.59 -28.01
N ARG A 319 -2.87 -17.23 -27.08
CA ARG A 319 -2.02 -18.18 -26.35
C ARG A 319 -2.86 -19.25 -25.68
N VAL A 320 -3.94 -18.88 -24.97
CA VAL A 320 -4.79 -19.87 -24.28
C VAL A 320 -5.43 -20.85 -25.25
N THR A 321 -5.90 -20.38 -26.39
CA THR A 321 -6.52 -21.26 -27.40
C THR A 321 -5.54 -22.23 -28.06
N THR A 322 -4.24 -21.92 -28.02
CA THR A 322 -3.19 -22.71 -28.71
C THR A 322 -2.37 -23.58 -27.76
N LYS A 323 -2.16 -23.13 -26.52
CA LYS A 323 -1.32 -23.79 -25.51
C LYS A 323 -2.09 -24.28 -24.27
N GLY A 324 -3.39 -24.01 -24.18
CA GLY A 324 -4.20 -24.32 -23.02
C GLY A 324 -4.16 -23.23 -21.95
N PRO A 325 -4.79 -23.46 -20.78
CA PRO A 325 -4.89 -22.47 -19.70
C PRO A 325 -3.51 -22.04 -19.18
N TYR A 326 -3.48 -20.90 -18.51
CA TYR A 326 -2.32 -20.49 -17.71
C TYR A 326 -2.27 -21.31 -16.41
N ASP A 327 -1.18 -21.17 -15.66
CA ASP A 327 -1.10 -21.72 -14.31
C ASP A 327 -2.24 -21.20 -13.43
N GLU A 328 -2.60 -21.99 -12.43
CA GLU A 328 -3.75 -21.77 -11.57
C GLU A 328 -3.78 -20.37 -10.94
N LYS A 329 -2.60 -19.83 -10.57
CA LYS A 329 -2.43 -18.48 -10.00
C LYS A 329 -2.91 -17.35 -10.91
N TYR A 330 -2.91 -17.57 -12.23
CA TYR A 330 -3.43 -16.60 -13.21
C TYR A 330 -4.89 -16.85 -13.57
N MET A 331 -5.42 -18.05 -13.28
CA MET A 331 -6.77 -18.45 -13.67
C MET A 331 -7.80 -18.26 -12.55
N LYS A 332 -7.35 -18.29 -11.28
CA LYS A 332 -8.21 -18.15 -10.10
C LYS A 332 -8.22 -16.73 -9.54
N SER A 333 -9.08 -16.50 -8.56
CA SER A 333 -9.15 -15.23 -7.82
C SER A 333 -7.80 -14.85 -7.23
N TYR A 334 -7.49 -13.55 -7.21
CA TYR A 334 -6.33 -13.00 -6.47
C TYR A 334 -6.38 -13.38 -4.99
N PHE A 335 -7.57 -13.68 -4.48
CA PHE A 335 -7.81 -14.00 -3.09
C PHE A 335 -7.90 -15.51 -2.90
N LYS A 336 -6.89 -16.09 -2.27
CA LYS A 336 -7.00 -17.42 -1.67
C LYS A 336 -8.13 -17.39 -0.62
N PRO A 337 -8.95 -18.45 -0.47
CA PRO A 337 -10.05 -18.47 0.49
C PRO A 337 -9.64 -18.06 1.92
N GLU A 338 -8.43 -18.43 2.32
CA GLU A 338 -7.85 -18.16 3.64
C GLU A 338 -7.52 -16.68 3.86
N GLY A 339 -7.27 -15.93 2.78
CA GLY A 339 -6.96 -14.49 2.81
C GLY A 339 -8.15 -13.58 2.45
N PHE A 340 -9.24 -14.15 1.93
CA PHE A 340 -10.39 -13.38 1.46
C PHE A 340 -11.04 -12.54 2.56
N GLU A 341 -11.26 -13.12 3.75
CA GLU A 341 -11.89 -12.39 4.87
C GLU A 341 -11.02 -11.24 5.39
N ALA A 342 -9.69 -11.42 5.41
CA ALA A 342 -8.77 -10.35 5.79
C ALA A 342 -8.81 -9.19 4.79
N MET A 343 -8.84 -9.50 3.49
CA MET A 343 -8.99 -8.51 2.43
C MET A 343 -10.35 -7.83 2.48
N LYS A 344 -11.43 -8.60 2.70
CA LYS A 344 -12.78 -8.06 2.85
C LYS A 344 -12.86 -7.05 3.99
N SER A 345 -12.26 -7.38 5.14
CA SER A 345 -12.16 -6.47 6.28
C SER A 345 -11.35 -5.20 5.97
N MET A 346 -10.22 -5.35 5.27
CA MET A 346 -9.39 -4.22 4.85
C MET A 346 -10.15 -3.28 3.91
N PHE A 347 -10.83 -3.83 2.89
CA PHE A 347 -11.64 -3.05 1.96
C PHE A 347 -12.81 -2.36 2.68
N ALA A 348 -13.57 -3.07 3.52
CA ALA A 348 -14.65 -2.47 4.30
C ALA A 348 -14.16 -1.31 5.20
N ASN A 349 -12.95 -1.43 5.75
CA ASN A 349 -12.34 -0.36 6.55
C ASN A 349 -12.04 0.91 5.73
N VAL A 350 -11.77 0.79 4.43
CA VAL A 350 -11.58 1.95 3.53
C VAL A 350 -12.92 2.47 3.02
N THR A 351 -13.79 1.57 2.54
CA THR A 351 -15.05 1.93 1.87
C THR A 351 -16.04 2.62 2.80
N LYS A 352 -16.04 2.33 4.11
CA LYS A 352 -16.87 3.06 5.08
C LYS A 352 -16.58 4.57 5.11
N TYR A 353 -15.32 4.98 4.96
CA TYR A 353 -14.95 6.40 4.93
C TYR A 353 -15.39 7.04 3.61
N PHE A 354 -15.24 6.31 2.50
CA PHE A 354 -15.78 6.74 1.22
C PHE A 354 -17.28 7.02 1.32
N ILE A 355 -18.08 6.07 1.83
CA ILE A 355 -19.53 6.25 2.01
C ILE A 355 -19.85 7.47 2.90
N SER A 356 -19.11 7.67 4.00
CA SER A 356 -19.34 8.84 4.86
C SER A 356 -19.13 10.17 4.11
N CYS A 357 -18.17 10.23 3.17
CA CYS A 357 -17.90 11.42 2.37
C CYS A 357 -18.91 11.64 1.25
N VAL A 358 -19.52 10.58 0.71
CA VAL A 358 -20.46 10.67 -0.43
C VAL A 358 -21.66 11.56 -0.10
N SER A 359 -22.12 11.58 1.14
CA SER A 359 -23.21 12.48 1.59
C SER A 359 -22.92 13.97 1.39
N SER A 360 -21.64 14.33 1.20
CA SER A 360 -21.23 15.70 0.91
C SER A 360 -21.22 16.03 -0.59
N TYR A 361 -21.32 15.03 -1.48
CA TYR A 361 -21.19 15.17 -2.93
C TYR A 361 -22.47 15.71 -3.57
N ASN A 362 -22.35 16.43 -4.67
CA ASN A 362 -23.51 16.97 -5.39
C ASN A 362 -24.28 15.83 -6.09
N GLY A 363 -25.60 15.77 -5.88
CA GLY A 363 -26.49 14.79 -6.52
C GLY A 363 -26.37 13.37 -5.95
N TYR A 364 -25.79 13.21 -4.76
CA TYR A 364 -25.59 11.90 -4.14
C TYR A 364 -26.91 11.17 -3.87
N GLU A 365 -27.99 11.91 -3.59
CA GLU A 365 -29.29 11.38 -3.17
C GLU A 365 -29.87 10.36 -4.16
N GLU A 366 -29.52 10.48 -5.44
CA GLU A 366 -30.01 9.62 -6.51
C GLU A 366 -29.49 8.18 -6.44
N TYR A 367 -28.25 7.99 -5.97
CA TYR A 367 -27.58 6.69 -5.97
C TYR A 367 -27.13 6.22 -4.58
N TYR A 368 -27.24 7.06 -3.55
CA TYR A 368 -26.66 6.81 -2.24
C TYR A 368 -27.19 5.54 -1.56
N GLU A 369 -28.50 5.29 -1.66
CA GLU A 369 -29.11 4.10 -1.04
C GLU A 369 -28.55 2.82 -1.66
N ASP A 370 -28.50 2.75 -2.98
CA ASP A 370 -27.98 1.58 -3.70
C ASP A 370 -26.47 1.44 -3.53
N LEU A 371 -25.74 2.55 -3.44
CA LEU A 371 -24.32 2.55 -3.12
C LEU A 371 -24.07 1.95 -1.72
N CYS A 372 -24.89 2.30 -0.72
CA CYS A 372 -24.80 1.72 0.62
C CYS A 372 -25.18 0.23 0.66
N LYS A 373 -26.03 -0.24 -0.27
CA LYS A 373 -26.36 -1.66 -0.40
C LYS A 373 -25.21 -2.44 -1.01
N ILE A 374 -24.65 -1.97 -2.13
CA ILE A 374 -23.56 -2.66 -2.82
C ILE A 374 -22.25 -2.61 -2.03
N GLU A 375 -21.99 -1.57 -1.24
CA GLU A 375 -20.78 -1.46 -0.42
C GLU A 375 -20.57 -2.68 0.49
N LYS A 376 -21.65 -3.16 1.11
CA LYS A 376 -21.62 -4.32 2.02
C LYS A 376 -21.32 -5.64 1.30
N LEU A 377 -21.52 -5.67 -0.02
CA LEU A 377 -21.38 -6.85 -0.88
C LEU A 377 -20.23 -6.69 -1.88
N LEU A 378 -19.56 -5.54 -1.94
CA LEU A 378 -18.64 -5.19 -3.01
C LEU A 378 -17.54 -6.25 -3.17
N MET A 379 -16.96 -6.70 -2.06
CA MET A 379 -15.93 -7.73 -2.07
C MET A 379 -16.47 -9.10 -2.43
N ASP A 380 -17.71 -9.43 -2.07
CA ASP A 380 -18.35 -10.68 -2.47
C ASP A 380 -18.65 -10.68 -3.97
N GLU A 381 -19.12 -9.56 -4.52
CA GLU A 381 -19.34 -9.40 -5.97
C GLU A 381 -18.03 -9.42 -6.76
N LEU A 382 -16.97 -8.76 -6.26
CA LEU A 382 -15.63 -8.85 -6.87
C LEU A 382 -15.08 -10.28 -6.84
N TYR A 383 -15.33 -11.03 -5.75
CA TYR A 383 -14.93 -12.42 -5.65
C TYR A 383 -15.68 -13.32 -6.64
N LYS A 384 -16.99 -13.12 -6.81
CA LYS A 384 -17.78 -13.85 -7.81
C LYS A 384 -17.36 -13.51 -9.23
N LEU A 385 -17.20 -12.23 -9.54
CA LEU A 385 -16.79 -11.75 -10.86
C LEU A 385 -15.32 -12.06 -11.17
N ASN A 386 -14.58 -12.59 -10.19
CA ASN A 386 -13.29 -13.19 -10.43
C ASN A 386 -13.38 -14.60 -11.04
N GLU A 387 -14.55 -15.23 -11.11
CA GLU A 387 -14.74 -16.44 -11.90
C GLU A 387 -14.76 -16.11 -13.40
N ILE A 388 -14.14 -16.98 -14.21
CA ILE A 388 -14.07 -16.79 -15.66
C ILE A 388 -15.42 -17.21 -16.27
N ASP A 389 -16.13 -16.28 -16.89
CA ASP A 389 -17.28 -16.62 -17.72
C ASP A 389 -16.82 -16.96 -19.14
N GLU A 390 -16.94 -18.23 -19.52
CA GLU A 390 -16.54 -18.72 -20.85
C GLU A 390 -17.33 -18.10 -22.02
N ASN A 391 -18.47 -17.45 -21.75
CA ASN A 391 -19.25 -16.74 -22.76
C ASN A 391 -18.70 -15.33 -23.05
N ASP A 392 -17.88 -14.77 -22.16
CA ASP A 392 -17.24 -13.47 -22.35
C ASP A 392 -15.94 -13.60 -23.15
N PHE A 393 -15.48 -12.49 -23.75
CA PHE A 393 -14.13 -12.46 -24.29
C PHE A 393 -13.13 -12.32 -23.14
N ASN A 394 -12.35 -13.37 -22.91
CA ASN A 394 -11.36 -13.43 -21.85
C ASN A 394 -9.94 -13.29 -22.39
N ALA A 395 -9.11 -12.59 -21.63
CA ALA A 395 -7.68 -12.45 -21.88
C ALA A 395 -6.93 -12.35 -20.55
N LEU A 396 -5.61 -12.50 -20.58
CA LEU A 396 -4.80 -12.18 -19.41
C LEU A 396 -4.80 -10.67 -19.22
N ASN A 397 -5.42 -10.16 -18.18
CA ASN A 397 -5.35 -8.74 -17.80
C ASN A 397 -3.97 -8.43 -17.21
N HIS A 398 -3.54 -7.17 -17.31
CA HIS A 398 -2.47 -6.62 -16.48
C HIS A 398 -2.90 -6.54 -15.01
N GLY A 399 -4.16 -6.17 -14.78
CA GLY A 399 -4.84 -6.13 -13.49
C GLY A 399 -4.56 -4.88 -12.65
N ASP A 400 -3.43 -4.21 -12.87
CA ASP A 400 -3.05 -2.95 -12.24
C ASP A 400 -2.63 -1.86 -13.27
N ALA A 401 -3.39 -1.70 -14.36
CA ALA A 401 -3.04 -0.83 -15.49
C ALA A 401 -3.41 0.66 -15.27
N TRP A 402 -2.86 1.30 -14.24
CA TRP A 402 -2.97 2.74 -14.02
C TRP A 402 -1.74 3.50 -14.53
N CYS A 403 -1.82 4.83 -14.64
CA CYS A 403 -0.80 5.67 -15.27
C CYS A 403 0.62 5.54 -14.68
N ASN A 404 0.78 5.20 -13.40
CA ASN A 404 2.11 5.01 -12.80
C ASN A 404 2.78 3.71 -13.26
N ASN A 405 1.99 2.72 -13.69
CA ASN A 405 2.46 1.46 -14.23
C ASN A 405 2.59 1.50 -15.76
N ILE A 406 2.56 2.70 -16.34
CA ILE A 406 2.66 2.93 -17.78
C ILE A 406 3.74 3.98 -18.03
N MET A 407 4.69 3.63 -18.88
CA MET A 407 5.78 4.52 -19.27
C MET A 407 5.73 4.81 -20.77
N PHE A 408 5.92 6.07 -21.13
CA PHE A 408 5.90 6.55 -22.51
C PHE A 408 7.29 7.00 -22.93
N GLN A 409 7.70 6.60 -24.12
CA GLN A 409 8.81 7.23 -24.83
C GLN A 409 8.20 8.21 -25.84
N THR A 410 8.60 9.48 -25.79
CA THR A 410 8.14 10.52 -26.71
C THR A 410 9.28 11.05 -27.57
N ASP A 411 8.95 11.63 -28.71
CA ASP A 411 9.88 12.43 -29.51
C ASP A 411 9.97 13.88 -28.98
N ASP A 412 10.72 14.73 -29.68
CA ASP A 412 10.90 16.13 -29.30
C ASP A 412 9.62 16.98 -29.38
N ASN A 413 8.56 16.48 -30.05
CA ASN A 413 7.25 17.13 -30.17
C ASN A 413 6.23 16.60 -29.15
N ASP A 414 6.67 15.75 -28.21
CA ASP A 414 5.82 15.03 -27.27
C ASP A 414 4.87 13.99 -27.92
N ASP A 415 5.14 13.58 -29.16
CA ASP A 415 4.42 12.48 -29.79
C ASP A 415 4.91 11.13 -29.25
N VAL A 416 3.96 10.25 -28.92
CA VAL A 416 4.27 8.94 -28.31
C VAL A 416 4.89 7.99 -29.34
N LEU A 417 6.17 7.69 -29.17
CA LEU A 417 6.92 6.71 -29.94
C LEU A 417 6.65 5.28 -29.46
N GLU A 418 6.65 5.07 -28.15
CA GLU A 418 6.44 3.75 -27.55
C GLU A 418 5.75 3.84 -26.17
N THR A 419 5.07 2.77 -25.79
CA THR A 419 4.34 2.63 -24.52
C THR A 419 4.63 1.27 -23.91
N TYR A 420 5.25 1.27 -22.74
CA TYR A 420 5.52 0.05 -21.97
C TYR A 420 4.62 0.02 -20.74
N LEU A 421 4.13 -1.19 -20.42
CA LEU A 421 3.47 -1.46 -19.14
C LEU A 421 4.52 -2.10 -18.21
N VAL A 422 4.47 -1.76 -16.94
CA VAL A 422 5.38 -2.26 -15.88
C VAL A 422 4.56 -2.66 -14.65
N ASP A 423 5.19 -3.36 -13.71
CA ASP A 423 4.55 -3.83 -12.47
C ASP A 423 3.40 -4.85 -12.72
N TYR A 424 3.77 -6.04 -13.20
CA TYR A 424 2.85 -7.14 -13.51
C TYR A 424 2.59 -8.02 -12.28
N GLN A 425 2.24 -7.41 -11.14
CA GLN A 425 2.02 -8.12 -9.88
C GLN A 425 0.61 -8.70 -9.72
N LEU A 426 -0.37 -8.21 -10.50
CA LEU A 426 -1.77 -8.66 -10.46
C LEU A 426 -2.31 -9.18 -11.81
N PRO A 427 -1.58 -9.96 -12.61
CA PRO A 427 -2.12 -10.51 -13.85
C PRO A 427 -3.18 -11.58 -13.57
N LYS A 428 -4.30 -11.52 -14.29
CA LYS A 428 -5.35 -12.54 -14.19
C LYS A 428 -6.11 -12.73 -15.49
N TYR A 429 -6.30 -13.97 -15.87
CA TYR A 429 -7.10 -14.36 -17.01
C TYR A 429 -8.58 -14.20 -16.68
N GLY A 430 -9.30 -13.48 -17.53
CA GLY A 430 -10.72 -13.23 -17.34
C GLY A 430 -11.19 -12.06 -18.19
N THR A 431 -12.27 -11.44 -17.74
CA THR A 431 -12.92 -10.33 -18.45
C THR A 431 -11.95 -9.18 -18.71
N VAL A 432 -11.90 -8.68 -19.95
CA VAL A 432 -11.11 -7.47 -20.30
C VAL A 432 -11.71 -6.19 -19.72
N ALA A 433 -12.93 -6.26 -19.16
CA ALA A 433 -13.57 -5.13 -18.49
C ALA A 433 -12.75 -4.64 -17.28
N GLN A 434 -12.00 -5.53 -16.62
CA GLN A 434 -11.14 -5.16 -15.49
C GLN A 434 -10.14 -4.08 -15.92
N ASP A 435 -9.24 -4.39 -16.87
CA ASP A 435 -8.23 -3.43 -17.33
C ASP A 435 -8.85 -2.18 -17.97
N LEU A 436 -9.94 -2.32 -18.73
CA LEU A 436 -10.59 -1.19 -19.39
C LEU A 436 -11.17 -0.18 -18.39
N TYR A 437 -11.94 -0.65 -17.41
CA TYR A 437 -12.47 0.23 -16.37
C TYR A 437 -11.36 0.79 -15.49
N TYR A 438 -10.42 -0.07 -15.08
CA TYR A 438 -9.31 0.33 -14.22
C TYR A 438 -8.52 1.46 -14.86
N PHE A 439 -8.06 1.28 -16.09
CA PHE A 439 -7.30 2.29 -16.80
C PHE A 439 -8.12 3.55 -17.10
N LEU A 440 -9.26 3.42 -17.77
CA LEU A 440 -10.01 4.58 -18.27
C LEU A 440 -10.51 5.45 -17.13
N LEU A 441 -11.02 4.85 -16.05
CA LEU A 441 -11.61 5.60 -14.95
C LEU A 441 -10.56 6.12 -13.96
N SER A 442 -9.40 5.49 -13.82
CA SER A 442 -8.34 6.00 -12.94
C SER A 442 -7.46 7.05 -13.62
N SER A 443 -7.11 6.86 -14.90
CA SER A 443 -5.89 7.45 -15.47
C SER A 443 -6.12 8.49 -16.57
N THR A 444 -7.33 8.66 -17.07
CA THR A 444 -7.63 9.66 -18.12
C THR A 444 -7.98 11.04 -17.54
N LYS A 445 -7.71 12.11 -18.31
CA LYS A 445 -8.14 13.47 -18.00
C LYS A 445 -9.65 13.53 -17.76
N TYR A 446 -10.08 14.38 -16.82
CA TYR A 446 -11.48 14.57 -16.46
C TYR A 446 -12.38 14.82 -17.68
N GLU A 447 -11.93 15.69 -18.57
CA GLU A 447 -12.68 16.15 -19.76
C GLU A 447 -12.86 15.06 -20.82
N ILE A 448 -12.06 14.00 -20.75
CA ILE A 448 -12.03 12.89 -21.71
C ILE A 448 -12.78 11.68 -21.17
N LYS A 449 -12.59 11.39 -19.89
CA LYS A 449 -13.00 10.17 -19.19
C LYS A 449 -14.40 9.68 -19.55
N LEU A 450 -15.40 10.57 -19.46
CA LEU A 450 -16.79 10.25 -19.80
C LEU A 450 -17.16 10.66 -21.24
N LYS A 451 -16.71 11.85 -21.67
CA LYS A 451 -17.05 12.42 -22.97
C LYS A 451 -16.65 11.51 -24.15
N HIS A 452 -15.53 10.83 -24.03
CA HIS A 452 -14.96 9.97 -25.07
C HIS A 452 -14.97 8.49 -24.70
N PHE A 453 -15.65 8.08 -23.62
CA PHE A 453 -15.62 6.70 -23.13
C PHE A 453 -15.96 5.68 -24.23
N ASP A 454 -17.14 5.81 -24.86
CA ASP A 454 -17.58 4.85 -25.87
C ASP A 454 -16.70 4.88 -27.14
N TYR A 455 -16.17 6.05 -27.51
CA TYR A 455 -15.19 6.16 -28.60
C TYR A 455 -13.89 5.41 -28.28
N LEU A 456 -13.39 5.54 -27.05
CA LEU A 456 -12.18 4.85 -26.60
C LEU A 456 -12.38 3.34 -26.54
N ILE A 457 -13.57 2.86 -26.14
CA ILE A 457 -13.93 1.44 -26.22
C ILE A 457 -13.96 0.95 -27.66
N SER A 458 -14.54 1.72 -28.59
CA SER A 458 -14.51 1.40 -30.02
C SER A 458 -13.07 1.32 -30.54
N TYR A 459 -12.22 2.28 -30.19
CA TYR A 459 -10.82 2.31 -30.60
C TYR A 459 -10.03 1.11 -30.05
N TYR A 460 -10.25 0.74 -28.78
CA TYR A 460 -9.69 -0.48 -28.21
C TYR A 460 -10.14 -1.73 -28.98
N HIS A 461 -11.45 -1.85 -29.24
CA HIS A 461 -12.05 -2.99 -29.94
C HIS A 461 -11.49 -3.16 -31.36
N GLU A 462 -11.35 -2.07 -32.11
CA GLU A 462 -10.76 -2.08 -33.45
C GLU A 462 -9.33 -2.64 -33.43
N ASN A 463 -8.51 -2.20 -32.48
CA ASN A 463 -7.15 -2.70 -32.31
C ASN A 463 -7.15 -4.16 -31.84
N LEU A 464 -8.05 -4.54 -30.93
CA LEU A 464 -8.17 -5.92 -30.44
C LEU A 464 -8.47 -6.87 -31.60
N VAL A 465 -9.49 -6.56 -32.40
CA VAL A 465 -9.89 -7.37 -33.56
C VAL A 465 -8.78 -7.43 -34.61
N LYS A 466 -8.09 -6.31 -34.88
CA LYS A 466 -6.94 -6.28 -35.79
C LYS A 466 -5.86 -7.26 -35.33
N HIS A 467 -5.51 -7.23 -34.05
CA HIS A 467 -4.44 -8.05 -33.50
C HIS A 467 -4.85 -9.53 -33.32
N LEU A 468 -6.11 -9.83 -32.99
CA LEU A 468 -6.64 -11.20 -32.98
C LEU A 468 -6.57 -11.84 -34.38
N ARG A 469 -6.91 -11.09 -35.43
CA ARG A 469 -6.78 -11.57 -36.82
C ARG A 469 -5.32 -11.80 -37.20
N LEU A 470 -4.44 -10.85 -36.86
CA LEU A 470 -3.01 -10.95 -37.14
C LEU A 470 -2.37 -12.20 -36.51
N LEU A 471 -2.81 -12.56 -35.30
CA LEU A 471 -2.32 -13.73 -34.56
C LEU A 471 -3.10 -15.02 -34.87
N ASN A 472 -4.00 -15.01 -35.86
CA ASN A 472 -4.83 -16.16 -36.25
C ASN A 472 -5.65 -16.75 -35.08
N TYR A 473 -6.26 -15.89 -34.27
CA TYR A 473 -7.14 -16.32 -33.18
C TYR A 473 -8.26 -17.25 -33.72
N PRO A 474 -8.39 -18.49 -33.18
CA PRO A 474 -9.23 -19.51 -33.80
C PRO A 474 -10.72 -19.36 -33.48
N ASN A 475 -11.07 -18.67 -32.38
CA ASN A 475 -12.47 -18.53 -31.96
C ASN A 475 -13.13 -17.32 -32.63
N LYS A 476 -14.45 -17.19 -32.44
CA LYS A 476 -15.22 -16.05 -32.92
C LYS A 476 -14.67 -14.75 -32.35
N LEU A 477 -14.42 -13.78 -33.23
CA LEU A 477 -13.93 -12.45 -32.84
C LEU A 477 -14.98 -11.72 -31.98
N PRO A 478 -14.57 -11.04 -30.90
CA PRO A 478 -15.48 -10.25 -30.10
C PRO A 478 -16.09 -9.12 -30.95
N THR A 479 -17.37 -8.84 -30.73
CA THR A 479 -18.06 -7.70 -31.38
C THR A 479 -17.99 -6.48 -30.46
N LEU A 480 -18.07 -5.27 -31.02
CA LEU A 480 -18.12 -4.04 -30.22
C LEU A 480 -19.29 -4.07 -29.23
N LYS A 481 -20.46 -4.54 -29.69
CA LYS A 481 -21.63 -4.78 -28.82
C LYS A 481 -21.31 -5.74 -27.69
N GLY A 482 -20.60 -6.83 -27.97
CA GLY A 482 -20.17 -7.81 -26.97
C GLY A 482 -19.28 -7.19 -25.90
N ILE A 483 -18.30 -6.37 -26.30
CA ILE A 483 -17.43 -5.65 -25.35
C ILE A 483 -18.25 -4.67 -24.49
N HIS A 484 -19.20 -3.93 -25.06
CA HIS A 484 -20.08 -3.05 -24.28
C HIS A 484 -20.97 -3.83 -23.30
N MET A 485 -21.53 -4.97 -23.72
CA MET A 485 -22.31 -5.83 -22.82
C MET A 485 -21.45 -6.37 -21.69
N GLN A 486 -20.22 -6.78 -21.99
CA GLN A 486 -19.25 -7.24 -20.99
C GLN A 486 -18.89 -6.12 -20.01
N LEU A 487 -18.69 -4.87 -20.47
CA LEU A 487 -18.48 -3.73 -19.58
C LEU A 487 -19.68 -3.50 -18.65
N LEU A 488 -20.92 -3.48 -19.17
CA LEU A 488 -22.12 -3.30 -18.34
C LEU A 488 -22.26 -4.41 -17.29
N LYS A 489 -22.10 -5.67 -17.70
CA LYS A 489 -22.14 -6.85 -16.82
C LYS A 489 -21.11 -6.79 -15.70
N HIS A 490 -19.92 -6.28 -16.01
CA HIS A 490 -18.78 -6.21 -15.08
C HIS A 490 -18.59 -4.80 -14.49
N GLY A 491 -19.68 -4.03 -14.37
CA GLY A 491 -19.67 -2.63 -13.91
C GLY A 491 -19.07 -2.42 -12.52
N VAL A 492 -19.01 -3.46 -11.67
CA VAL A 492 -18.35 -3.41 -10.36
C VAL A 492 -16.89 -2.99 -10.46
N TRP A 493 -16.19 -3.35 -11.55
CA TRP A 493 -14.80 -2.92 -11.75
C TRP A 493 -14.72 -1.41 -11.92
N GLY A 494 -15.71 -0.80 -12.57
CA GLY A 494 -15.81 0.65 -12.66
C GLY A 494 -16.06 1.30 -11.30
N LEU A 495 -16.91 0.68 -10.47
CA LEU A 495 -17.18 1.14 -9.10
C LEU A 495 -15.94 1.06 -8.22
N THR A 496 -15.27 -0.09 -8.15
CA THR A 496 -14.04 -0.29 -7.37
C THR A 496 -12.92 0.64 -7.83
N SER A 497 -12.78 0.84 -9.14
CA SER A 497 -11.81 1.77 -9.69
C SER A 497 -12.09 3.21 -9.27
N THR A 498 -13.37 3.61 -9.22
CA THR A 498 -13.80 4.95 -8.80
C THR A 498 -13.65 5.14 -7.29
N CYS A 499 -14.09 4.19 -6.47
CA CYS A 499 -14.18 4.31 -5.02
C CYS A 499 -12.87 3.99 -4.27
N GLY A 500 -11.88 3.42 -4.94
CA GLY A 500 -10.59 3.07 -4.34
C GLY A 500 -9.42 3.65 -5.11
N ILE A 501 -9.20 3.13 -6.32
CA ILE A 501 -8.00 3.40 -7.11
C ILE A 501 -7.89 4.89 -7.46
N LEU A 502 -8.95 5.48 -8.02
CA LEU A 502 -8.97 6.89 -8.40
C LEU A 502 -8.69 7.82 -7.22
N ALA A 503 -9.15 7.47 -6.01
CA ALA A 503 -8.89 8.25 -4.80
C ALA A 503 -7.39 8.24 -4.46
N ALA A 504 -6.71 7.10 -4.61
CA ALA A 504 -5.25 7.02 -4.46
C ALA A 504 -4.53 7.76 -5.61
N VAL A 505 -4.98 7.62 -6.86
CA VAL A 505 -4.40 8.27 -8.04
C VAL A 505 -4.46 9.80 -7.94
N LEU A 506 -5.51 10.38 -7.36
CA LEU A 506 -5.70 11.83 -7.30
C LEU A 506 -5.28 12.46 -5.96
N LEU A 507 -4.78 11.66 -5.02
CA LEU A 507 -4.27 12.14 -3.75
C LEU A 507 -2.94 12.89 -3.94
N ASP A 508 -2.83 14.10 -3.42
CA ASP A 508 -1.58 14.86 -3.43
C ASP A 508 -0.46 14.10 -2.67
N PRO A 509 0.80 14.16 -3.12
CA PRO A 509 1.90 13.48 -2.45
C PRO A 509 1.97 13.84 -0.95
N THR A 510 2.04 12.82 -0.10
CA THR A 510 2.10 12.99 1.34
C THR A 510 2.80 11.79 1.97
N GLU A 511 3.62 12.03 3.01
CA GLU A 511 4.26 10.95 3.78
C GLU A 511 3.24 10.05 4.48
N LYS A 512 2.01 10.54 4.65
CA LYS A 512 0.89 9.75 5.16
C LYS A 512 0.41 8.67 4.18
N ALA A 513 0.75 8.77 2.89
CA ALA A 513 0.40 7.79 1.86
C ALA A 513 1.31 6.57 1.97
N ASN A 514 1.01 5.70 2.92
CA ASN A 514 1.72 4.44 3.13
C ASN A 514 0.73 3.34 3.51
N LEU A 515 1.12 2.09 3.30
CA LEU A 515 0.23 0.94 3.50
C LEU A 515 -0.25 0.82 4.96
N ASP A 516 0.56 1.22 5.93
CA ASP A 516 0.18 1.22 7.36
C ASP A 516 -1.01 2.17 7.63
N ASN A 517 -1.02 3.36 7.04
CA ASN A 517 -2.14 4.30 7.16
C ASN A 517 -3.36 3.88 6.33
N PHE A 518 -3.17 3.15 5.24
CA PHE A 518 -4.29 2.50 4.53
C PHE A 518 -4.97 1.44 5.42
N MET A 519 -4.18 0.60 6.08
CA MET A 519 -4.65 -0.58 6.81
C MET A 519 -5.11 -0.28 8.25
N SER A 520 -4.45 0.63 8.95
CA SER A 520 -4.70 0.89 10.38
C SER A 520 -5.97 1.73 10.61
N ALA A 521 -6.40 1.82 11.87
CA ALA A 521 -7.58 2.58 12.29
C ALA A 521 -7.25 3.67 13.32
N ASN A 522 -5.98 4.08 13.40
CA ASN A 522 -5.56 5.20 14.25
C ASN A 522 -6.00 6.54 13.64
N ASP A 523 -5.96 7.62 14.42
CA ASP A 523 -6.45 8.93 13.99
C ASP A 523 -5.76 9.44 12.71
N VAL A 524 -4.46 9.20 12.56
CA VAL A 524 -3.69 9.58 11.36
C VAL A 524 -4.19 8.86 10.11
N ALA A 525 -4.47 7.56 10.23
CA ALA A 525 -5.01 6.72 9.17
C ALA A 525 -6.46 7.09 8.82
N VAL A 526 -7.26 7.46 9.82
CA VAL A 526 -8.63 7.96 9.61
C VAL A 526 -8.59 9.28 8.85
N ASP A 527 -7.80 10.25 9.30
CA ASP A 527 -7.63 11.54 8.63
C ASP A 527 -7.13 11.36 7.20
N PHE A 528 -6.18 10.46 6.99
CA PHE A 528 -5.66 10.11 5.67
C PHE A 528 -6.76 9.58 4.74
N LYS A 529 -7.56 8.60 5.19
CA LYS A 529 -8.67 8.03 4.40
C LYS A 529 -9.76 9.04 4.14
N MET A 530 -10.10 9.88 5.12
CA MET A 530 -11.03 10.99 4.93
C MET A 530 -10.50 12.00 3.91
N GLN A 531 -9.21 12.31 3.93
CA GLN A 531 -8.58 13.22 2.97
C GLN A 531 -8.66 12.66 1.53
N MET A 532 -8.48 11.36 1.33
CA MET A 532 -8.62 10.73 0.00
C MET A 532 -9.99 11.02 -0.64
N PHE A 533 -11.06 10.86 0.14
CA PHE A 533 -12.43 10.96 -0.37
C PHE A 533 -13.03 12.37 -0.27
N SER A 534 -12.48 13.25 0.56
CA SER A 534 -12.88 14.66 0.63
C SER A 534 -12.05 15.57 -0.28
N ASN A 535 -10.95 15.07 -0.88
CA ASN A 535 -10.10 15.84 -1.77
C ASN A 535 -10.92 16.45 -2.93
N PRO A 536 -10.88 17.78 -3.14
CA PRO A 536 -11.66 18.45 -4.20
C PRO A 536 -11.40 17.91 -5.61
N ARG A 537 -10.17 17.51 -5.92
CA ARG A 537 -9.80 16.90 -7.20
C ARG A 537 -10.50 15.56 -7.36
N TYR A 538 -10.39 14.66 -6.38
CA TYR A 538 -11.10 13.39 -6.41
C TYR A 538 -12.62 13.58 -6.51
N ARG A 539 -13.18 14.42 -5.64
CA ARG A 539 -14.61 14.69 -5.58
C ARG A 539 -15.18 15.16 -6.91
N LYS A 540 -14.48 16.07 -7.61
CA LYS A 540 -14.87 16.52 -8.97
C LYS A 540 -15.08 15.34 -9.93
N HIS A 541 -14.21 14.34 -9.89
CA HIS A 541 -14.36 13.14 -10.72
C HIS A 541 -15.46 12.22 -10.21
N ALA A 542 -15.51 11.97 -8.90
CA ALA A 542 -16.50 11.07 -8.29
C ALA A 542 -17.94 11.56 -8.55
N GLU A 543 -18.20 12.87 -8.45
CA GLU A 543 -19.50 13.50 -8.73
C GLU A 543 -19.97 13.29 -10.19
N ALA A 544 -19.04 13.06 -11.14
CA ALA A 544 -19.40 12.71 -12.51
C ALA A 544 -19.51 11.20 -12.72
N LEU A 545 -18.64 10.41 -12.08
CA LEU A 545 -18.52 8.97 -12.30
C LEU A 545 -19.62 8.16 -11.60
N LEU A 546 -19.98 8.52 -10.37
CA LEU A 546 -20.93 7.73 -9.58
C LEU A 546 -22.34 7.70 -10.22
N PRO A 547 -22.94 8.85 -10.63
CA PRO A 547 -24.19 8.81 -11.38
C PRO A 547 -24.06 8.07 -12.72
N TRP A 548 -22.94 8.25 -13.43
CA TRP A 548 -22.71 7.58 -14.71
C TRP A 548 -22.63 6.05 -14.58
N LEU A 549 -22.01 5.55 -13.50
CA LEU A 549 -21.99 4.13 -13.15
C LEU A 549 -23.37 3.63 -12.73
N TYR A 550 -24.08 4.42 -11.92
CA TYR A 550 -25.44 4.12 -11.50
C TYR A 550 -26.40 3.93 -12.69
N TYR A 551 -26.41 4.86 -13.65
CA TYR A 551 -27.25 4.77 -14.85
C TYR A 551 -26.90 3.62 -15.80
N ARG A 552 -25.75 2.97 -15.57
CA ARG A 552 -25.30 1.79 -16.30
C ARG A 552 -25.54 0.49 -15.53
N GLY A 553 -26.24 0.55 -14.39
CA GLY A 553 -26.58 -0.61 -13.57
C GLY A 553 -25.42 -1.11 -12.71
N ALA A 554 -24.32 -0.39 -12.59
CA ALA A 554 -23.13 -0.87 -11.86
C ALA A 554 -23.34 -1.02 -10.34
N LEU A 555 -24.42 -0.43 -9.80
CA LEU A 555 -24.83 -0.53 -8.39
C LEU A 555 -25.90 -1.60 -8.17
N GLU A 556 -26.40 -2.24 -9.23
CA GLU A 556 -27.36 -3.34 -9.12
C GLU A 556 -26.66 -4.58 -8.55
N ILE A 557 -27.28 -5.19 -7.54
CA ILE A 557 -26.78 -6.42 -6.94
C ILE A 557 -27.26 -7.58 -7.80
N SER A 558 -26.34 -8.42 -8.28
CA SER A 558 -26.67 -9.66 -8.98
C SER A 558 -27.63 -10.50 -8.11
N SER A 559 -28.88 -10.68 -8.55
CA SER A 559 -29.84 -11.53 -7.84
C SER A 559 -29.31 -12.96 -7.77
N LYS A 560 -29.32 -13.57 -6.58
CA LYS A 560 -28.93 -14.97 -6.36
C LYS A 560 -29.82 -15.94 -7.14
#